data_AF-A0A1I4R0B4-F1
#
_entry.id   AF-A0A1I4R0B4-F1
#
_cell.length_a   1.000
_cell.length_b   1.000
_cell.length_c   1.000
_cell.angle_alpha   90.00
_cell.angle_beta   90.00
_cell.angle_gamma   90.00
#
_symmetry.space_group_name_H-M   'P 1'
#
loop_
_entity.id
_entity.type
_entity.pdbx_description
1 polymer ?
#
loop_
_entity_poly.entity_id
_entity_poly.type
_entity_poly.pdbx_seq_one_letter_code
_entity_poly.pdbx_strand_id
1 'polypeptide(L)'
;MKKIIVMVMLFLLVIPMEAGAVSYGWGYKKGTNQQPPDVGKYQQILEKYQSYYMDPSGDKHVYLTFDNGYEAGFTKQILDVLKEKGVPATFFLTGHYVNDQPDLVRRMLVDGHIVGNHSDDHLDFTEVSKKTFTKDVTQLTDKIKKLDDKAVVKYIRPPSGTFNEDSLSWANELGYTHIFWSLAFVDWNEGSEKGWKHSYEQVMNQIHPGAIILMHTVSKDNADALEHLIEDLREQGYQFKSIDDLMLKQLLPEELIGFS
;
A
#
# COMPACT_ATOMS: atom_id res chain seq x y z
N MET A 1 -5.56 -4.29 80.00
CA MET A 1 -5.96 -3.51 78.81
C MET A 1 -4.80 -3.45 77.83
N LYS A 2 -4.84 -4.17 76.70
CA LYS A 2 -3.84 -4.09 75.63
C LYS A 2 -4.54 -3.56 74.39
N LYS A 3 -4.11 -2.39 73.89
CA LYS A 3 -4.63 -1.78 72.66
C LYS A 3 -3.89 -2.41 71.47
N ILE A 4 -4.61 -3.10 70.60
CA ILE A 4 -4.10 -3.60 69.32
C ILE A 4 -4.26 -2.46 68.31
N ILE A 5 -3.14 -1.96 67.79
CA ILE A 5 -3.11 -1.03 66.67
C ILE A 5 -3.12 -1.87 65.39
N VAL A 6 -4.21 -1.81 64.63
CA VAL A 6 -4.30 -2.40 63.30
C VAL A 6 -3.76 -1.38 62.30
N MET A 7 -2.59 -1.68 61.72
CA MET A 7 -1.98 -0.89 60.66
C MET A 7 -2.58 -1.32 59.33
N VAL A 8 -3.45 -0.49 58.76
CA VAL A 8 -4.04 -0.71 57.43
C VAL A 8 -3.02 -0.28 56.39
N MET A 9 -2.38 -1.26 55.73
CA MET A 9 -1.46 -1.02 54.62
C MET A 9 -2.29 -0.88 53.34
N LEU A 10 -2.43 0.36 52.86
CA LEU A 10 -3.15 0.68 51.63
C LEU A 10 -2.27 0.32 50.42
N PHE A 11 -2.50 -0.84 49.80
CA PHE A 11 -1.90 -1.17 48.51
C PHE A 11 -2.60 -0.38 47.40
N LEU A 12 -1.96 0.68 46.91
CA LEU A 12 -2.34 1.35 45.67
C LEU A 12 -1.98 0.41 44.50
N LEU A 13 -2.97 -0.34 44.03
CA LEU A 13 -2.91 -1.06 42.76
C LEU A 13 -2.87 -0.01 41.63
N VAL A 14 -1.68 0.26 41.12
CA VAL A 14 -1.53 1.01 39.86
C VAL A 14 -1.92 0.04 38.75
N ILE A 15 -3.19 0.11 38.32
CA ILE A 15 -3.62 -0.53 37.08
C ILE A 15 -2.97 0.28 35.95
N PRO A 16 -2.07 -0.29 35.14
CA PRO A 16 -1.57 0.41 33.97
C PRO A 16 -2.77 0.73 33.08
N MET A 17 -3.02 2.01 32.86
CA MET A 17 -3.96 2.47 31.86
C MET A 17 -3.29 2.16 30.52
N GLU A 18 -3.62 1.02 29.91
CA GLU A 18 -3.34 0.82 28.49
C GLU A 18 -4.10 1.91 27.76
N ALA A 19 -3.39 2.95 27.34
CA ALA A 19 -3.89 3.87 26.35
C ALA A 19 -4.19 3.01 25.11
N GLY A 20 -5.47 2.77 24.84
CA GLY A 20 -5.88 2.06 23.62
C GLY A 20 -5.22 2.76 22.43
N ALA A 21 -4.44 2.00 21.67
CA ALA A 21 -3.73 2.55 20.52
C ALA A 21 -4.76 3.18 19.58
N VAL A 22 -4.53 4.42 19.17
CA VAL A 22 -5.43 5.13 18.26
C VAL A 22 -5.37 4.44 16.90
N SER A 23 -6.46 3.81 16.46
CA SER A 23 -6.57 3.24 15.12
C SER A 23 -7.18 4.25 14.14
N TYR A 24 -6.59 4.38 12.96
CA TYR A 24 -7.09 5.19 11.85
C TYR A 24 -7.44 4.28 10.66
N GLY A 25 -8.55 4.56 9.98
CA GLY A 25 -8.86 3.99 8.68
C GLY A 25 -8.49 4.96 7.57
N TRP A 26 -7.62 4.55 6.64
CA TRP A 26 -7.24 5.33 5.48
C TRP A 26 -8.43 5.54 4.55
N GLY A 27 -8.96 6.75 4.57
CA GLY A 27 -10.11 7.18 3.79
C GLY A 27 -10.13 8.70 3.72
N TYR A 28 -10.53 9.24 2.59
CA TYR A 28 -10.34 10.65 2.29
C TYR A 28 -11.44 11.17 1.37
N LYS A 29 -11.56 12.49 1.28
CA LYS A 29 -12.45 13.12 0.31
C LYS A 29 -11.78 13.05 -1.05
N LYS A 30 -12.38 12.29 -1.96
CA LYS A 30 -11.89 12.12 -3.34
C LYS A 30 -11.73 13.47 -4.03
N GLY A 31 -10.63 13.61 -4.76
CA GLY A 31 -10.42 14.72 -5.69
C GLY A 31 -11.26 14.55 -6.96
N THR A 32 -11.46 15.66 -7.67
CA THR A 32 -12.13 15.69 -8.98
C THR A 32 -11.41 16.67 -9.88
N ASN A 33 -11.65 16.61 -11.20
CA ASN A 33 -11.07 17.54 -12.18
C ASN A 33 -9.54 17.64 -12.07
N GLN A 34 -8.87 16.49 -11.94
CA GLN A 34 -7.42 16.41 -11.79
C GLN A 34 -6.84 17.10 -10.56
N GLN A 35 -7.64 17.30 -9.52
CA GLN A 35 -7.16 17.74 -8.21
C GLN A 35 -6.88 16.54 -7.30
N PRO A 36 -5.80 16.58 -6.49
CA PRO A 36 -5.55 15.56 -5.46
C PRO A 36 -6.68 15.46 -4.43
N PRO A 37 -6.81 14.31 -3.72
CA PRO A 37 -7.75 14.18 -2.62
C PRO A 37 -7.36 15.04 -1.41
N ASP A 38 -8.37 15.37 -0.59
CA ASP A 38 -8.17 15.96 0.73
C ASP A 38 -8.12 14.85 1.78
N VAL A 39 -6.91 14.60 2.30
CA VAL A 39 -6.61 13.57 3.32
C VAL A 39 -6.63 14.13 4.75
N GLY A 40 -6.92 15.43 4.91
CA GLY A 40 -7.06 16.11 6.20
C GLY A 40 -5.89 15.86 7.15
N LYS A 41 -6.21 15.46 8.40
CA LYS A 41 -5.22 15.24 9.45
C LYS A 41 -4.18 14.15 9.13
N TYR A 42 -4.48 13.25 8.19
CA TYR A 42 -3.56 12.17 7.87
C TYR A 42 -2.30 12.66 7.17
N GLN A 43 -2.35 13.79 6.46
CA GLN A 43 -1.17 14.35 5.79
C GLN A 43 -0.01 14.54 6.76
N GLN A 44 -0.24 15.22 7.88
CA GLN A 44 0.80 15.49 8.88
C GLN A 44 1.35 14.20 9.52
N ILE A 45 0.50 13.19 9.70
CA ILE A 45 0.91 11.89 10.26
C ILE A 45 1.81 11.18 9.25
N LEU A 46 1.39 11.10 7.98
CA LEU A 46 2.16 10.42 6.95
C LEU A 46 3.50 11.12 6.68
N GLU A 47 3.53 12.45 6.63
CA GLU A 47 4.77 13.25 6.49
C GLU A 47 5.75 12.97 7.64
N LYS A 48 5.26 12.94 8.89
CA LYS A 48 6.09 12.64 10.09
C LYS A 48 6.80 11.28 9.98
N TYR A 49 6.14 10.29 9.38
CA TYR A 49 6.68 8.93 9.23
C TYR A 49 7.14 8.62 7.80
N GLN A 50 7.37 9.63 6.96
CA GLN A 50 7.87 9.45 5.59
C GLN A 50 7.05 8.41 4.80
N SER A 51 5.73 8.48 4.93
CA SER A 51 4.77 7.61 4.27
C SER A 51 4.09 8.37 3.13
N TYR A 52 3.78 7.69 2.03
CA TYR A 52 3.34 8.36 0.80
C TYR A 52 1.99 7.83 0.32
N TYR A 53 1.13 8.73 -0.12
CA TYR A 53 -0.15 8.39 -0.76
C TYR A 53 -0.28 8.98 -2.17
N MET A 54 0.58 9.94 -2.52
CA MET A 54 0.74 10.52 -3.85
C MET A 54 2.18 11.04 -4.02
N ASP A 55 2.55 11.35 -5.25
CA ASP A 55 3.74 12.17 -5.56
C ASP A 55 3.38 13.67 -5.41
N PRO A 56 4.01 14.41 -4.48
CA PRO A 56 3.69 15.81 -4.21
C PRO A 56 4.26 16.79 -5.24
N SER A 57 5.07 16.33 -6.20
CA SER A 57 5.77 17.23 -7.12
C SER A 57 4.88 17.97 -8.13
N GLY A 58 3.65 17.50 -8.34
CA GLY A 58 2.74 18.07 -9.32
C GLY A 58 3.02 17.65 -10.77
N ASP A 59 4.04 16.82 -11.01
CA ASP A 59 4.28 16.19 -12.31
C ASP A 59 3.10 15.29 -12.68
N LYS A 60 2.85 15.18 -13.98
CA LYS A 60 1.92 14.19 -14.53
C LYS A 60 2.51 12.78 -14.49
N HIS A 61 2.96 12.35 -13.32
CA HIS A 61 3.33 10.96 -13.03
C HIS A 61 2.14 10.23 -12.40
N VAL A 62 2.00 8.95 -12.73
CA VAL A 62 1.05 8.05 -12.10
C VAL A 62 1.75 6.74 -11.76
N TYR A 63 1.33 6.17 -10.63
CA TYR A 63 1.95 5.00 -10.03
C TYR A 63 0.89 3.92 -9.88
N LEU A 64 1.00 2.86 -10.67
CA LEU A 64 0.03 1.78 -10.67
C LEU A 64 0.39 0.75 -9.60
N THR A 65 -0.54 0.48 -8.68
CA THR A 65 -0.34 -0.46 -7.59
C THR A 65 -1.53 -1.42 -7.44
N PHE A 66 -1.22 -2.64 -7.00
CA PHE A 66 -2.21 -3.69 -6.82
C PHE A 66 -2.09 -4.30 -5.42
N ASP A 67 -3.23 -4.59 -4.79
CA ASP A 67 -3.29 -5.38 -3.57
C ASP A 67 -3.78 -6.79 -3.90
N ASN A 68 -3.02 -7.80 -3.46
CA ASN A 68 -3.22 -9.19 -3.85
C ASN A 68 -3.30 -10.11 -2.64
N GLY A 69 -4.54 -10.34 -2.19
CA GLY A 69 -4.84 -11.29 -1.13
C GLY A 69 -4.91 -12.74 -1.61
N TYR A 70 -5.49 -12.96 -2.79
CA TYR A 70 -5.69 -14.25 -3.46
C TYR A 70 -5.77 -14.03 -4.99
N GLU A 71 -5.79 -15.11 -5.77
CA GLU A 71 -5.87 -15.04 -7.24
C GLU A 71 -7.24 -15.48 -7.75
N ALA A 72 -7.84 -14.69 -8.66
CA ALA A 72 -9.10 -15.02 -9.32
C ALA A 72 -8.98 -15.28 -10.84
N GLY A 73 -7.75 -15.38 -11.37
CA GLY A 73 -7.46 -15.77 -12.75
C GLY A 73 -7.12 -14.62 -13.70
N PHE A 74 -7.04 -13.37 -13.22
CA PHE A 74 -6.81 -12.20 -14.07
C PHE A 74 -5.41 -11.59 -13.94
N THR A 75 -4.61 -11.97 -12.94
CA THR A 75 -3.26 -11.39 -12.77
C THR A 75 -2.36 -11.68 -13.97
N LYS A 76 -2.49 -12.86 -14.59
CA LYS A 76 -1.72 -13.18 -15.81
C LYS A 76 -2.01 -12.18 -16.94
N GLN A 77 -3.29 -11.87 -17.19
CA GLN A 77 -3.71 -10.91 -18.21
C GLN A 77 -3.18 -9.50 -17.89
N ILE A 78 -3.26 -9.09 -16.62
CA ILE A 78 -2.72 -7.81 -16.17
C ILE A 78 -1.21 -7.73 -16.44
N LEU A 79 -0.44 -8.76 -16.07
CA LEU A 79 1.01 -8.81 -16.33
C LEU A 79 1.32 -8.82 -17.84
N ASP A 80 0.49 -9.46 -18.67
CA ASP A 80 0.63 -9.43 -20.14
C ASP A 80 0.50 -7.98 -20.66
N VAL A 81 -0.54 -7.25 -20.23
CA VAL A 81 -0.77 -5.85 -20.62
C VAL A 81 0.34 -4.92 -20.13
N LEU A 82 0.75 -5.05 -18.86
CA LEU A 82 1.82 -4.21 -18.29
C LEU A 82 3.13 -4.38 -19.07
N LYS A 83 3.47 -5.62 -19.42
CA LYS A 83 4.65 -5.94 -20.22
C LYS A 83 4.55 -5.37 -21.64
N GLU A 84 3.41 -5.58 -22.31
CA GLU A 84 3.18 -5.07 -23.67
C GLU A 84 3.28 -3.54 -23.71
N LYS A 85 2.68 -2.85 -22.73
CA LYS A 85 2.68 -1.39 -22.68
C LYS A 85 3.96 -0.81 -22.06
N GLY A 86 4.86 -1.62 -21.50
CA GLY A 86 6.06 -1.15 -20.82
C GLY A 86 5.74 -0.28 -19.60
N VAL A 87 4.76 -0.68 -18.80
CA VAL A 87 4.30 0.05 -17.61
C VAL A 87 4.81 -0.64 -16.34
N PRO A 88 5.60 0.06 -15.49
CA PRO A 88 5.95 -0.48 -14.18
C PRO A 88 4.74 -0.48 -13.25
N ALA A 89 4.68 -1.47 -12.36
CA ALA A 89 3.64 -1.59 -11.34
C ALA A 89 4.24 -2.12 -10.03
N THR A 90 3.50 -1.93 -8.94
CA THR A 90 3.82 -2.50 -7.62
C THR A 90 2.71 -3.42 -7.15
N PHE A 91 3.05 -4.64 -6.74
CA PHE A 91 2.09 -5.63 -6.23
C PHE A 91 2.34 -5.86 -4.74
N PHE A 92 1.41 -5.44 -3.89
CA PHE A 92 1.42 -5.67 -2.45
C PHE A 92 0.76 -7.02 -2.18
N LEU A 93 1.57 -8.02 -1.83
CA LEU A 93 1.13 -9.42 -1.72
C LEU A 93 0.91 -9.82 -0.27
N THR A 94 -0.06 -10.72 -0.04
CA THR A 94 -0.15 -11.43 1.24
C THR A 94 0.68 -12.72 1.24
N GLY A 95 0.90 -13.29 2.42
CA GLY A 95 1.53 -14.61 2.55
C GLY A 95 0.75 -15.73 1.89
N HIS A 96 -0.58 -15.64 1.85
CA HIS A 96 -1.43 -16.58 1.13
C HIS A 96 -1.14 -16.54 -0.38
N TYR A 97 -1.13 -15.35 -0.98
CA TYR A 97 -0.88 -15.16 -2.41
C TYR A 97 0.50 -15.70 -2.82
N VAL A 98 1.54 -15.40 -2.04
CA VAL A 98 2.91 -15.88 -2.34
C VAL A 98 3.02 -17.41 -2.32
N ASN A 99 2.29 -18.06 -1.40
CA ASN A 99 2.29 -19.51 -1.29
C ASN A 99 1.49 -20.19 -2.41
N ASP A 100 0.34 -19.61 -2.77
CA ASP A 100 -0.58 -20.19 -3.74
C ASP A 100 -0.15 -19.94 -5.19
N GLN A 101 0.48 -18.79 -5.45
CA GLN A 101 0.81 -18.32 -6.81
C GLN A 101 2.31 -18.02 -7.00
N PRO A 102 3.24 -18.91 -6.64
CA PRO A 102 4.67 -18.63 -6.70
C PRO A 102 5.17 -18.30 -8.12
N ASP A 103 4.54 -18.84 -9.16
CA ASP A 103 4.93 -18.57 -10.55
C ASP A 103 4.52 -17.17 -11.00
N LEU A 104 3.37 -16.66 -10.55
CA LEU A 104 2.98 -15.27 -10.80
C LEU A 104 3.89 -14.30 -10.06
N VAL A 105 4.27 -14.61 -8.81
CA VAL A 105 5.21 -13.77 -8.05
C VAL A 105 6.59 -13.73 -8.71
N ARG A 106 7.12 -14.88 -9.15
CA ARG A 106 8.37 -14.90 -9.94
C ARG A 106 8.25 -14.08 -11.22
N ARG A 107 7.10 -14.16 -11.90
CA ARG A 107 6.85 -13.39 -13.10
C ARG A 107 6.86 -11.89 -12.82
N MET A 108 6.22 -11.42 -11.74
CA MET A 108 6.25 -10.02 -11.32
C MET A 108 7.70 -9.53 -11.18
N LEU A 109 8.54 -10.30 -10.49
CA LEU A 109 9.95 -9.97 -10.28
C LEU A 109 10.75 -9.97 -11.59
N VAL A 110 10.58 -10.99 -12.43
CA VAL A 110 11.31 -11.13 -13.71
C VAL A 110 10.90 -10.06 -14.73
N ASP A 111 9.62 -9.70 -14.79
CA ASP A 111 9.12 -8.65 -15.67
C ASP A 111 9.47 -7.23 -15.13
N GLY A 112 10.17 -7.13 -14.00
CA GLY A 112 10.71 -5.88 -13.46
C GLY A 112 9.73 -5.06 -12.62
N HIS A 113 8.64 -5.68 -12.16
CA HIS A 113 7.70 -5.05 -11.24
C HIS A 113 8.20 -5.12 -9.79
N ILE A 114 7.69 -4.22 -8.96
CA ILE A 114 8.01 -4.18 -7.54
C ILE A 114 7.06 -5.11 -6.80
N VAL A 115 7.59 -5.94 -5.90
CA VAL A 115 6.79 -6.73 -4.96
C VAL A 115 6.87 -6.07 -3.57
N GLY A 116 5.72 -5.61 -3.07
CA GLY A 116 5.54 -5.02 -1.76
C GLY A 116 4.94 -5.99 -0.75
N ASN A 117 5.02 -5.61 0.52
CA ASN A 117 4.49 -6.37 1.65
C ASN A 117 3.06 -5.93 1.98
N HIS A 118 2.12 -6.88 2.06
CA HIS A 118 0.74 -6.62 2.49
C HIS A 118 0.34 -7.46 3.70
N SER A 119 1.29 -7.67 4.62
CA SER A 119 1.19 -8.62 5.74
C SER A 119 1.15 -10.09 5.31
N ASP A 120 1.81 -10.96 6.06
CA ASP A 120 1.80 -12.40 5.80
C ASP A 120 0.40 -12.99 6.02
N ASP A 121 -0.20 -12.65 7.18
CA ASP A 121 -1.51 -13.14 7.61
C ASP A 121 -2.64 -12.10 7.44
N HIS A 122 -2.37 -10.97 6.75
CA HIS A 122 -3.31 -9.86 6.56
C HIS A 122 -3.83 -9.29 7.90
N LEU A 123 -2.91 -9.08 8.85
CA LEU A 123 -3.21 -8.62 10.20
C LEU A 123 -3.62 -7.15 10.24
N ASP A 124 -4.55 -6.79 11.12
CA ASP A 124 -4.73 -5.40 11.50
C ASP A 124 -3.55 -4.94 12.37
N PHE A 125 -2.68 -4.11 11.80
CA PHE A 125 -1.46 -3.66 12.47
C PHE A 125 -1.72 -2.79 13.71
N THR A 126 -2.94 -2.26 13.88
CA THR A 126 -3.27 -1.46 15.08
C THR A 126 -3.62 -2.31 16.29
N GLU A 127 -3.94 -3.59 16.08
CA GLU A 127 -4.42 -4.52 17.11
C GLU A 127 -3.35 -5.53 17.56
N VAL A 128 -2.12 -5.40 17.05
CA VAL A 128 -1.04 -6.35 17.32
C VAL A 128 0.16 -5.70 17.98
N SER A 129 0.88 -6.49 18.78
CA SER A 129 2.15 -6.04 19.37
C SER A 129 3.23 -5.82 18.29
N LYS A 130 4.20 -4.94 18.57
CA LYS A 130 5.40 -4.77 17.74
C LYS A 130 6.10 -6.08 17.38
N LYS A 131 6.14 -7.03 18.31
CA LYS A 131 6.73 -8.36 18.09
C LYS A 131 5.95 -9.15 17.04
N THR A 132 4.62 -9.13 17.11
CA THR A 132 3.74 -9.79 16.14
C THR A 132 3.86 -9.12 14.78
N PHE A 133 3.78 -7.79 14.73
CA PHE A 133 4.00 -7.00 13.51
C PHE A 133 5.34 -7.36 12.84
N THR A 134 6.43 -7.31 13.59
CA THR A 134 7.78 -7.59 13.09
C THR A 134 7.86 -9.01 12.52
N LYS A 135 7.32 -10.00 13.24
CA LYS A 135 7.31 -11.38 12.77
C LYS A 135 6.53 -11.53 11.46
N ASP A 136 5.34 -10.95 11.39
CA ASP A 136 4.47 -11.05 10.22
C ASP A 136 5.14 -10.46 8.97
N VAL A 137 5.60 -9.21 9.04
CA VAL A 137 6.18 -8.54 7.87
C VAL A 137 7.51 -9.20 7.43
N THR A 138 8.33 -9.66 8.38
CA THR A 138 9.58 -10.38 8.04
C THR A 138 9.32 -11.74 7.44
N GLN A 139 8.30 -12.46 7.91
CA GLN A 139 7.92 -13.77 7.38
C GLN A 139 7.52 -13.69 5.91
N LEU A 140 6.74 -12.68 5.52
CA LEU A 140 6.38 -12.47 4.12
C LEU A 140 7.61 -12.12 3.26
N THR A 141 8.47 -11.22 3.73
CA THR A 141 9.72 -10.87 3.04
C THR A 141 10.62 -12.10 2.83
N ASP A 142 10.71 -12.98 3.83
CA ASP A 142 11.46 -14.24 3.72
C ASP A 142 10.83 -15.20 2.69
N LYS A 143 9.50 -15.27 2.59
CA LYS A 143 8.83 -16.08 1.56
C LYS A 143 9.14 -15.57 0.16
N ILE A 144 9.09 -14.25 -0.07
CA ILE A 144 9.44 -13.64 -1.36
C ILE A 144 10.91 -13.92 -1.70
N LYS A 145 11.83 -13.78 -0.73
CA LYS A 145 13.26 -14.06 -0.92
C LYS A 145 13.59 -15.52 -1.20
N LYS A 146 12.72 -16.46 -0.81
CA LYS A 146 12.86 -17.88 -1.19
C LYS A 146 12.53 -18.12 -2.66
N LEU A 147 11.73 -17.25 -3.28
CA LEU A 147 11.42 -17.33 -4.71
C LEU A 147 12.51 -16.66 -5.56
N ASP A 148 13.13 -15.59 -5.06
CA ASP A 148 14.26 -14.88 -5.65
C ASP A 148 15.13 -14.26 -4.53
N ASP A 149 16.36 -14.73 -4.38
CA ASP A 149 17.28 -14.30 -3.31
C ASP A 149 17.74 -12.84 -3.46
N LYS A 150 17.57 -12.25 -4.65
CA LYS A 150 17.88 -10.85 -4.94
C LYS A 150 16.69 -9.92 -4.72
N ALA A 151 15.50 -10.46 -4.46
CA ALA A 151 14.31 -9.64 -4.23
C ALA A 151 14.50 -8.69 -3.04
N VAL A 152 14.18 -7.42 -3.26
CA VAL A 152 14.24 -6.38 -2.22
C VAL A 152 12.84 -5.87 -1.94
N VAL A 153 12.31 -6.20 -0.76
CA VAL A 153 10.99 -5.77 -0.31
C VAL A 153 11.17 -4.58 0.62
N LYS A 154 10.89 -3.37 0.12
CA LYS A 154 11.04 -2.10 0.88
C LYS A 154 9.73 -1.38 1.12
N TYR A 155 8.66 -1.79 0.45
CA TYR A 155 7.37 -1.12 0.53
C TYR A 155 6.38 -1.98 1.26
N ILE A 156 5.58 -1.36 2.11
CA ILE A 156 4.50 -2.01 2.83
C ILE A 156 3.22 -1.21 2.65
N ARG A 157 2.09 -1.90 2.49
CA ARG A 157 0.76 -1.30 2.53
C ARG A 157 -0.01 -1.93 3.67
N PRO A 158 -0.62 -1.13 4.57
CA PRO A 158 -1.31 -1.71 5.71
C PRO A 158 -2.57 -2.45 5.25
N PRO A 159 -2.82 -3.68 5.72
CA PRO A 159 -4.06 -4.41 5.46
C PRO A 159 -5.29 -3.55 5.77
N SER A 160 -6.29 -3.59 4.89
CA SER A 160 -7.53 -2.79 4.99
C SER A 160 -7.34 -1.27 5.09
N GLY A 161 -6.13 -0.76 4.86
CA GLY A 161 -5.80 0.65 5.08
C GLY A 161 -5.84 1.08 6.55
N THR A 162 -5.84 0.17 7.53
CA THR A 162 -5.84 0.53 8.95
C THR A 162 -4.43 0.78 9.45
N PHE A 163 -4.21 1.88 10.15
CA PHE A 163 -2.88 2.24 10.62
C PHE A 163 -2.91 3.09 11.89
N ASN A 164 -1.79 3.13 12.58
CA ASN A 164 -1.52 4.05 13.67
C ASN A 164 -0.05 4.48 13.65
N GLU A 165 0.29 5.51 14.43
CA GLU A 165 1.67 6.03 14.48
C GLU A 165 2.70 4.95 14.86
N ASP A 166 2.33 4.02 15.73
CA ASP A 166 3.20 2.91 16.15
C ASP A 166 3.55 1.99 14.97
N SER A 167 2.56 1.52 14.21
CA SER A 167 2.76 0.67 13.03
C SER A 167 3.61 1.36 11.96
N LEU A 168 3.38 2.66 11.72
CA LEU A 168 4.22 3.46 10.81
C LEU A 168 5.67 3.52 11.29
N SER A 169 5.87 3.80 12.58
CA SER A 169 7.20 3.82 13.20
C SER A 169 7.90 2.46 13.09
N TRP A 170 7.20 1.36 13.40
CA TRP A 170 7.79 0.03 13.39
C TRP A 170 8.21 -0.42 11.99
N ALA A 171 7.45 -0.07 10.95
CA ALA A 171 7.85 -0.30 9.57
C ALA A 171 9.16 0.42 9.23
N ASN A 172 9.25 1.71 9.57
CA ASN A 172 10.44 2.52 9.31
C ASN A 172 11.69 1.93 10.02
N GLU A 173 11.54 1.48 11.26
CA GLU A 173 12.62 0.81 12.00
C GLU A 173 13.12 -0.47 11.32
N LEU A 174 12.24 -1.16 10.58
CA LEU A 174 12.56 -2.36 9.81
C LEU A 174 13.00 -2.05 8.36
N GLY A 175 13.06 -0.77 7.99
CA GLY A 175 13.45 -0.32 6.65
C GLY A 175 12.33 -0.41 5.60
N TYR A 176 11.07 -0.55 6.03
CA TYR A 176 9.92 -0.45 5.12
C TYR A 176 9.39 0.98 5.07
N THR A 177 8.98 1.41 3.89
CA THR A 177 8.23 2.64 3.66
C THR A 177 6.76 2.30 3.42
N HIS A 178 5.87 2.94 4.17
CA HIS A 178 4.44 2.80 3.94
C HIS A 178 3.99 3.52 2.68
N ILE A 179 3.32 2.78 1.79
CA ILE A 179 2.71 3.30 0.56
C ILE A 179 1.20 3.09 0.63
N PHE A 180 0.49 4.20 0.77
CA PHE A 180 -0.96 4.30 0.70
C PHE A 180 -1.40 4.54 -0.75
N TRP A 181 -2.54 5.18 -0.95
CA TRP A 181 -3.09 5.51 -2.25
C TRP A 181 -3.89 6.81 -2.18
N SER A 182 -3.93 7.53 -3.31
CA SER A 182 -4.75 8.73 -3.49
C SER A 182 -5.97 8.45 -4.35
N LEU A 183 -6.00 7.31 -5.03
CA LEU A 183 -7.08 6.86 -5.88
C LEU A 183 -7.41 5.40 -5.62
N ALA A 184 -8.67 5.13 -5.25
CA ALA A 184 -9.22 3.79 -5.15
C ALA A 184 -10.73 3.79 -5.45
N PHE A 185 -11.25 2.60 -5.76
CA PHE A 185 -12.66 2.33 -5.92
C PHE A 185 -12.97 0.89 -5.54
N VAL A 186 -14.25 0.56 -5.39
CA VAL A 186 -14.66 -0.80 -5.00
C VAL A 186 -14.56 -1.71 -6.21
N ASP A 187 -13.54 -2.55 -6.25
CA ASP A 187 -13.21 -3.44 -7.38
C ASP A 187 -12.83 -4.87 -6.94
N TRP A 188 -12.99 -5.19 -5.65
CA TRP A 188 -12.64 -6.49 -5.05
C TRP A 188 -13.85 -7.42 -4.80
N ASN A 189 -15.07 -6.96 -5.11
CA ASN A 189 -16.29 -7.76 -4.90
C ASN A 189 -16.54 -8.68 -6.10
N GLU A 190 -16.14 -9.95 -5.98
CA GLU A 190 -16.43 -10.97 -6.99
C GLU A 190 -17.94 -11.05 -7.31
N GLY A 191 -18.27 -11.29 -8.58
CA GLY A 191 -19.65 -11.42 -9.04
C GLY A 191 -20.43 -10.09 -9.14
N SER A 192 -19.77 -8.94 -8.92
CA SER A 192 -20.37 -7.61 -9.09
C SER A 192 -19.87 -6.86 -10.33
N GLU A 193 -19.54 -7.61 -11.39
CA GLU A 193 -19.07 -7.09 -12.67
C GLU A 193 -20.05 -6.05 -13.24
N LYS A 194 -19.52 -4.89 -13.60
CA LYS A 194 -20.26 -3.76 -14.19
C LYS A 194 -19.75 -3.41 -15.59
N GLY A 195 -18.73 -4.13 -16.07
CA GLY A 195 -18.04 -3.88 -17.32
C GLY A 195 -16.81 -2.98 -17.12
N TRP A 196 -15.79 -3.20 -17.95
CA TRP A 196 -14.52 -2.47 -17.92
C TRP A 196 -14.68 -0.94 -17.91
N LYS A 197 -15.72 -0.41 -18.58
CA LYS A 197 -16.02 1.04 -18.60
C LYS A 197 -16.26 1.60 -17.20
N HIS A 198 -16.90 0.83 -16.32
CA HIS A 198 -17.12 1.28 -14.96
C HIS A 198 -15.80 1.44 -14.20
N SER A 199 -14.92 0.42 -14.23
CA SER A 199 -13.59 0.49 -13.61
C SER A 199 -12.77 1.64 -14.19
N TYR A 200 -12.76 1.76 -15.52
CA TYR A 200 -12.12 2.86 -16.22
C TYR A 200 -12.62 4.22 -15.73
N GLU A 201 -13.94 4.46 -15.71
CA GLU A 201 -14.53 5.73 -15.27
C GLU A 201 -14.23 6.03 -13.80
N GLN A 202 -14.20 5.02 -12.92
CA GLN A 202 -13.84 5.23 -11.52
C GLN A 202 -12.42 5.76 -11.36
N VAL A 203 -11.48 5.33 -12.21
CA VAL A 203 -10.12 5.88 -12.22
C VAL A 203 -10.09 7.25 -12.88
N MET A 204 -10.63 7.39 -14.08
CA MET A 204 -10.55 8.65 -14.84
C MET A 204 -11.23 9.82 -14.12
N ASN A 205 -12.29 9.59 -13.36
CA ASN A 205 -12.96 10.64 -12.59
C ASN A 205 -12.14 11.14 -11.38
N GLN A 206 -11.19 10.34 -10.91
CA GLN A 206 -10.37 10.63 -9.74
C GLN A 206 -8.91 10.93 -10.09
N ILE A 207 -8.48 10.68 -11.32
CA ILE A 207 -7.06 10.82 -11.71
C ILE A 207 -6.59 12.25 -11.51
N HIS A 208 -5.36 12.41 -11.02
CA HIS A 208 -4.68 13.68 -10.82
C HIS A 208 -3.15 13.50 -10.98
N PRO A 209 -2.38 14.59 -11.20
CA PRO A 209 -0.92 14.56 -11.15
C PRO A 209 -0.41 13.93 -9.85
N GLY A 210 0.50 12.98 -9.98
CA GLY A 210 1.11 12.25 -8.87
C GLY A 210 0.26 11.14 -8.26
N ALA A 211 -0.84 10.72 -8.90
CA ALA A 211 -1.72 9.71 -8.30
C ALA A 211 -1.04 8.36 -8.09
N ILE A 212 -1.18 7.82 -6.88
CA ILE A 212 -0.93 6.39 -6.59
C ILE A 212 -2.28 5.68 -6.68
N ILE A 213 -2.44 4.87 -7.72
CA ILE A 213 -3.65 4.13 -8.08
C ILE A 213 -3.62 2.78 -7.35
N LEU A 214 -4.64 2.52 -6.53
CA LEU A 214 -4.92 1.20 -5.97
C LEU A 214 -6.00 0.51 -6.82
N MET A 215 -5.67 -0.68 -7.33
CA MET A 215 -6.59 -1.61 -7.98
C MET A 215 -6.41 -3.03 -7.38
N HIS A 216 -7.36 -3.92 -7.65
CA HIS A 216 -7.22 -5.34 -7.36
C HIS A 216 -7.20 -6.17 -8.65
N THR A 217 -6.53 -7.33 -8.62
CA THR A 217 -6.44 -8.24 -9.77
C THR A 217 -7.53 -9.33 -9.80
N VAL A 218 -8.57 -9.18 -8.98
CA VAL A 218 -9.65 -10.18 -8.84
C VAL A 218 -10.86 -9.89 -9.72
N SER A 219 -10.85 -8.77 -10.45
CA SER A 219 -11.95 -8.33 -11.31
C SER A 219 -11.57 -8.43 -12.78
N LYS A 220 -12.42 -9.11 -13.58
CA LYS A 220 -12.30 -9.13 -15.04
C LYS A 220 -12.37 -7.72 -15.63
N ASP A 221 -13.24 -6.88 -15.09
CA ASP A 221 -13.42 -5.51 -15.55
C ASP A 221 -12.13 -4.69 -15.42
N ASN A 222 -11.34 -4.93 -14.37
CA ASN A 222 -10.06 -4.27 -14.18
C ASN A 222 -9.03 -4.71 -15.21
N ALA A 223 -8.94 -6.02 -15.47
CA ALA A 223 -8.01 -6.56 -16.44
C ALA A 223 -8.31 -6.06 -17.86
N ASP A 224 -9.60 -5.95 -18.20
CA ASP A 224 -10.05 -5.42 -19.49
C ASP A 224 -9.92 -3.88 -19.57
N ALA A 225 -10.07 -3.15 -18.46
CA ALA A 225 -9.97 -1.69 -18.43
C ALA A 225 -8.51 -1.19 -18.49
N LEU A 226 -7.56 -2.00 -18.06
CA LEU A 226 -6.18 -1.57 -17.83
C LEU A 226 -5.51 -1.03 -19.09
N GLU A 227 -5.70 -1.70 -20.23
CA GLU A 227 -5.13 -1.25 -21.50
C GLU A 227 -5.64 0.13 -21.91
N HIS A 228 -6.97 0.32 -21.90
CA HIS A 228 -7.60 1.60 -22.20
C HIS A 228 -7.16 2.72 -21.26
N LEU A 229 -7.03 2.41 -19.96
CA LEU A 229 -6.55 3.35 -18.96
C LEU A 229 -5.11 3.80 -19.23
N ILE A 230 -4.23 2.87 -19.61
CA ILE A 230 -2.84 3.20 -19.92
C ILE A 230 -2.74 4.10 -21.15
N GLU A 231 -3.50 3.79 -22.20
CA GLU A 231 -3.51 4.55 -23.45
C GLU A 231 -4.01 5.97 -23.23
N ASP A 232 -5.19 6.13 -22.63
CA ASP A 232 -5.82 7.44 -22.45
C ASP A 232 -5.03 8.34 -21.48
N LEU A 233 -4.41 7.77 -20.45
CA LEU A 233 -3.56 8.55 -19.54
C LEU A 233 -2.29 9.05 -20.26
N ARG A 234 -1.69 8.23 -21.13
CA ARG A 234 -0.57 8.67 -21.97
C ARG A 234 -0.97 9.77 -22.93
N GLU A 235 -2.14 9.65 -23.58
CA GLU A 235 -2.67 10.70 -24.45
C GLU A 235 -2.89 12.02 -23.70
N GLN A 236 -3.28 11.96 -22.42
CA GLN A 236 -3.42 13.12 -21.54
C GLN A 236 -2.08 13.66 -21.00
N GLY A 237 -0.96 13.06 -21.40
CA GLY A 237 0.40 13.47 -21.05
C GLY A 237 0.91 12.90 -19.73
N TYR A 238 0.28 11.85 -19.18
CA TYR A 238 0.79 11.16 -18.01
C TYR A 238 1.92 10.19 -18.36
N GLN A 239 2.88 10.06 -17.44
CA GLN A 239 3.90 9.03 -17.48
C GLN A 239 3.67 8.04 -16.34
N PHE A 240 3.72 6.75 -16.67
CA PHE A 240 3.71 5.70 -15.66
C PHE A 240 5.11 5.53 -15.08
N LYS A 241 5.21 5.60 -13.75
CA LYS A 241 6.45 5.49 -12.98
C LYS A 241 6.32 4.44 -11.89
N SER A 242 7.44 3.89 -11.46
CA SER A 242 7.50 2.93 -10.36
C SER A 242 7.53 3.65 -9.00
N ILE A 243 7.23 2.93 -7.92
CA ILE A 243 7.40 3.49 -6.56
C ILE A 243 8.88 3.75 -6.24
N ASP A 244 9.83 3.00 -6.82
CA ASP A 244 11.26 3.32 -6.72
C ASP A 244 11.57 4.70 -7.35
N ASP A 245 10.96 5.05 -8.49
CA ASP A 245 11.11 6.37 -9.12
C ASP A 245 10.57 7.49 -8.21
N LEU A 246 9.40 7.26 -7.57
CA LEU A 246 8.87 8.18 -6.56
C LEU A 246 9.89 8.40 -5.44
N MET A 247 10.41 7.32 -4.85
CA MET A 247 11.34 7.42 -3.74
C MET A 247 12.67 8.09 -4.13
N LEU A 248 13.20 7.80 -5.31
CA LEU A 248 14.42 8.43 -5.80
C LEU A 248 14.25 9.95 -5.90
N LYS A 249 13.08 10.41 -6.36
CA LYS A 249 12.75 11.84 -6.43
C LYS A 249 12.68 12.51 -5.05
N GLN A 250 12.22 11.79 -4.04
CA GLN A 250 12.12 12.32 -2.67
C GLN A 250 13.45 12.31 -1.91
N LEU A 251 14.39 11.44 -2.28
CA LEU A 251 15.67 11.26 -1.59
C LEU A 251 16.80 12.12 -2.17
N LEU A 252 16.69 12.56 -3.42
CA LEU A 252 17.71 13.37 -4.08
C LEU A 252 17.30 14.84 -4.15
N PRO A 253 18.23 15.79 -3.90
CA PRO A 253 18.03 17.20 -4.23
C PRO A 253 17.68 17.37 -5.72
N GLU A 254 16.74 18.26 -6.04
CA GLU A 254 16.29 18.52 -7.43
C GLU A 254 17.48 18.79 -8.37
N GLU A 255 18.55 19.43 -7.89
CA GLU A 255 19.73 19.76 -8.70
C GLU A 255 20.52 18.53 -9.20
N LEU A 256 20.32 17.37 -8.59
CA LEU A 256 21.02 16.12 -8.94
C LEU A 256 20.21 15.22 -9.88
N ILE A 257 18.91 15.46 -10.06
CA ILE A 257 18.02 14.58 -10.84
C ILE A 257 17.93 14.99 -12.31
N GLY A 258 18.48 16.15 -12.71
CA GLY A 258 18.71 16.47 -14.12
C GLY A 258 17.45 16.57 -15.00
N PHE A 259 16.27 16.82 -14.41
CA PHE A 259 15.08 17.15 -15.17
C PHE A 259 15.06 18.67 -15.42
N SER A 260 15.48 19.05 -16.62
CA SER A 260 15.28 20.38 -17.23
C SER A 260 14.42 20.26 -18.47
#